data_AF-A0A3N9XZF5-F1
#
_entry.id   AF-A0A3N9XZF5-F1
#
_cell.length_a   1.000
_cell.length_b   1.000
_cell.length_c   1.000
_cell.angle_alpha   90.00
_cell.angle_beta   90.00
_cell.angle_gamma   90.00
#
_symmetry.space_group_name_H-M   'P 1'
#
loop_
_entity.id
_entity.type
_entity.pdbx_description
1 polymer ?
#
loop_
_entity_poly.entity_id
_entity_poly.type
_entity_poly.pdbx_seq_one_letter_code
_entity_poly.pdbx_strand_id
1 'polypeptide(L)'
;MTAPSPAVRRRSGRTLLLALVLTTATTMTSTAASAGRPTHGAPDFGPNVTIFDPSMPVGEIQQTLDAAHARQVDNEMGTERHAYLFKPGTYGTAGQPLQAKVGYYTEVSGLGASPTDVTINGKLEVYNRCLADGGTGNCLALVNFWRTLSNLSLTVNAAGQDDCRSSANFWAVSQAVSMRRLNIGGGGLSLMDYCTAGPQYASGGFIADSRLPATTNGSQQQWLTRNSEVGGWSNAVWNQVFAGVEGAPDDAAFPDPPYTTLETTPLSREKPYLFVDGKGRYQVRVPAAQRDSRGVSWADGMTPGRTIGIDDFFVAKPSDSVRVINSQLARGKHLLLTPGTYDIARSIEVRRPGTVVLGIGHATLTAVNGAIPLDVAGVPGVIVAGVTIDAGLVESPVLLRVGRQHGHNASSPHNPTTLSDVYFRVGGPHIGRTNTALEVNSDNVLIDHTWVWRGDHGVEGFTEGVNGDSDRWRTNTGRYGAVINGDHVTATGLFVEHFQRYNTVWNGEHGTTILYQNELPYDPPTQADWMNGPVEGWAGYKVGDRVRHHTLYGGGVYVFNQNNPSIHTENGFEVPNRPGVRLHHIMTVNLSAGTIDHVVNGVGDAADMTKVGVPVYLARYPTP
;
A
#
# COMPACT_ATOMS: atom_id res chain seq x y z
N MET A 1 31.24 47.99 -53.38
CA MET A 1 29.79 47.84 -53.64
C MET A 1 29.13 47.75 -52.28
N THR A 2 28.88 48.90 -51.66
CA THR A 2 27.66 49.74 -51.68
C THR A 2 26.84 49.48 -50.43
N ALA A 3 27.01 50.40 -49.47
CA ALA A 3 26.15 50.64 -48.32
C ALA A 3 24.72 51.02 -48.75
N PRO A 4 23.81 51.26 -47.79
CA PRO A 4 23.74 52.64 -47.30
C PRO A 4 23.68 52.79 -45.78
N SER A 5 24.01 54.02 -45.42
CA SER A 5 24.28 54.61 -44.12
C SER A 5 23.03 55.29 -43.49
N PRO A 6 23.15 55.84 -42.26
CA PRO A 6 22.07 56.12 -41.32
C PRO A 6 21.74 57.63 -41.16
N ALA A 7 20.78 57.95 -40.29
CA ALA A 7 20.44 59.29 -39.81
C ALA A 7 19.65 59.13 -38.48
N VAL A 8 19.74 59.88 -37.37
CA VAL A 8 20.23 61.22 -37.03
C VAL A 8 20.29 61.35 -35.48
N ARG A 9 21.44 61.77 -34.91
CA ARG A 9 21.72 62.87 -33.93
C ARG A 9 20.71 63.13 -32.76
N ARG A 10 21.09 63.60 -31.55
CA ARG A 10 22.22 64.43 -31.06
C ARG A 10 22.21 64.49 -29.52
N ARG A 11 23.42 64.58 -28.94
CA ARG A 11 23.96 65.41 -27.81
C ARG A 11 22.95 66.10 -26.86
N SER A 12 23.17 66.17 -25.54
CA SER A 12 24.26 66.91 -24.87
C SER A 12 24.25 66.72 -23.34
N GLY A 13 25.41 66.86 -22.68
CA GLY A 13 25.58 66.76 -21.22
C GLY A 13 25.54 68.09 -20.44
N ARG A 14 25.95 67.98 -19.16
CA ARG A 14 26.02 68.99 -18.06
C ARG A 14 24.67 69.20 -17.34
N THR A 15 24.53 69.32 -16.02
CA THR A 15 25.45 69.74 -14.95
C THR A 15 24.85 69.34 -13.58
N LEU A 16 25.71 69.12 -12.58
CA LEU A 16 25.38 69.06 -11.15
C LEU A 16 24.68 70.35 -10.68
N LEU A 17 23.68 70.24 -9.81
CA LEU A 17 23.31 71.29 -8.85
C LEU A 17 22.74 70.66 -7.57
N LEU A 18 23.45 70.91 -6.47
CA LEU A 18 23.09 70.64 -5.08
C LEU A 18 21.87 71.49 -4.70
N ALA A 19 20.87 70.89 -4.05
CA ALA A 19 19.89 71.62 -3.26
C ALA A 19 19.67 70.88 -1.94
N LEU A 20 20.20 71.49 -0.88
CA LEU A 20 20.03 71.12 0.52
C LEU A 20 18.62 71.54 0.96
N VAL A 21 17.79 70.59 1.39
CA VAL A 21 16.55 70.89 2.12
C VAL A 21 16.65 70.25 3.49
N LEU A 22 16.79 71.13 4.49
CA LEU A 22 16.64 70.81 5.91
C LEU A 22 15.15 70.62 6.19
N THR A 23 14.74 69.44 6.65
CA THR A 23 13.46 69.25 7.36
C THR A 23 13.71 68.49 8.66
N THR A 24 13.51 69.19 9.76
CA THR A 24 13.39 68.69 11.12
C THR A 24 12.06 67.93 11.28
N ALA A 25 12.12 66.67 11.74
CA ALA A 25 10.94 65.97 12.27
C ALA A 25 11.34 64.92 13.33
N THR A 26 11.09 65.29 14.59
CA THR A 26 10.61 64.46 15.71
C THR A 26 11.13 63.02 15.87
N THR A 27 11.97 62.83 16.90
CA THR A 27 12.29 61.52 17.50
C THR A 27 11.06 60.93 18.17
N MET A 28 10.46 59.90 17.58
CA MET A 28 9.65 58.92 18.30
C MET A 28 10.49 57.67 18.55
N THR A 29 10.78 57.39 19.81
CA THR A 29 11.35 56.12 20.26
C THR A 29 10.32 55.01 20.08
N SER A 30 10.34 54.34 18.94
CA SER A 30 9.67 53.06 18.77
C SER A 30 10.50 51.99 19.48
N THR A 31 9.91 51.36 20.49
CA THR A 31 10.38 50.10 21.04
C THR A 31 10.42 49.10 19.88
N ALA A 32 11.61 48.64 19.52
CA ALA A 32 11.79 47.55 18.57
C ALA A 32 11.12 46.31 19.16
N ALA A 33 9.87 46.06 18.75
CA ALA A 33 9.24 44.77 18.93
C ALA A 33 10.16 43.77 18.23
N SER A 34 10.79 42.91 19.04
CA SER A 34 11.43 41.68 18.57
C SER A 34 10.43 40.99 17.64
N ALA A 35 10.65 41.09 16.33
CA ALA A 35 9.99 40.23 15.38
C ALA A 35 10.40 38.80 15.75
N GLY A 36 9.51 38.11 16.47
CA GLY A 36 9.67 36.69 16.72
C GLY A 36 9.94 36.01 15.39
N ARG A 37 10.95 35.15 15.35
CA ARG A 37 11.13 34.22 14.21
C ARG A 37 9.75 33.61 13.92
N PRO A 38 9.35 33.50 12.64
CA PRO A 38 8.08 32.85 12.31
C PRO A 38 8.10 31.48 12.98
N THR A 39 7.16 31.27 13.90
CA THR A 39 6.86 29.92 14.36
C THR A 39 6.47 29.17 13.10
N HIS A 40 7.29 28.19 12.70
CA HIS A 40 7.00 27.36 11.54
C HIS A 40 5.76 26.53 11.90
N GLY A 41 4.58 27.08 11.63
CA GLY A 41 3.31 26.36 11.76
C GLY A 41 3.33 25.11 10.90
N ALA A 42 2.41 24.18 11.19
CA ALA A 42 2.24 23.01 10.34
C ALA A 42 2.04 23.47 8.87
N PRO A 43 2.70 22.82 7.91
CA PRO A 43 2.35 22.97 6.50
C PRO A 43 0.85 22.77 6.32
N ASP A 44 0.29 23.47 5.34
CA ASP A 44 -1.11 23.29 4.98
C ASP A 44 -1.29 21.95 4.26
N PHE A 45 -1.61 20.90 5.02
CA PHE A 45 -1.91 19.56 4.53
C PHE A 45 -3.36 19.42 4.01
N GLY A 46 -4.10 20.53 3.89
CA GLY A 46 -5.50 20.51 3.47
C GLY A 46 -6.48 20.09 4.57
N PRO A 47 -7.78 20.10 4.27
CA PRO A 47 -8.85 19.93 5.27
C PRO A 47 -9.02 18.49 5.76
N ASN A 48 -8.45 17.52 5.04
CA ASN A 48 -8.64 16.09 5.32
C ASN A 48 -7.57 15.51 6.25
N VAL A 49 -6.71 16.36 6.80
CA VAL A 49 -5.70 15.99 7.79
C VAL A 49 -6.06 16.62 9.14
N THR A 50 -6.24 15.76 10.13
CA THR A 50 -6.44 16.18 11.52
C THR A 50 -5.18 15.87 12.30
N ILE A 51 -4.59 16.88 12.94
CA ILE A 51 -3.38 16.73 13.76
C ILE A 51 -3.74 16.94 15.23
N PHE A 52 -3.60 15.90 16.03
CA PHE A 52 -3.80 15.93 17.47
C PHE A 52 -2.51 16.30 18.20
N ASP A 53 -2.62 17.13 19.23
CA ASP A 53 -1.54 17.50 20.15
C ASP A 53 -1.82 16.86 21.53
N PRO A 54 -0.82 16.37 22.29
CA PRO A 54 -1.05 15.80 23.62
C PRO A 54 -1.76 16.74 24.60
N SER A 55 -1.82 18.06 24.36
CA SER A 55 -2.62 18.97 25.17
C SER A 55 -4.13 18.90 24.92
N MET A 56 -4.58 18.27 23.83
CA MET A 56 -6.00 18.16 23.50
C MET A 56 -6.72 17.20 24.46
N PRO A 57 -7.93 17.52 24.95
CA PRO A 57 -8.70 16.61 25.77
C PRO A 57 -8.98 15.29 25.05
N VAL A 58 -8.73 14.16 25.71
CA VAL A 58 -8.94 12.82 25.15
C VAL A 58 -10.37 12.63 24.64
N GLY A 59 -11.37 13.20 25.33
CA GLY A 59 -12.77 13.15 24.91
C GLY A 59 -13.04 13.84 23.56
N GLU A 60 -12.33 14.91 23.22
CA GLU A 60 -12.47 15.59 21.92
C GLU A 60 -11.83 14.79 20.80
N ILE A 61 -10.67 14.16 21.09
CA ILE A 61 -10.00 13.24 20.15
C ILE A 61 -10.90 12.04 19.88
N GLN A 62 -11.44 11.44 20.94
CA GLN A 62 -12.38 10.32 20.89
C GLN A 62 -13.58 10.67 20.01
N GLN A 63 -14.26 11.79 20.30
CA GLN A 63 -15.42 12.24 19.52
C GLN A 63 -15.09 12.46 18.04
N THR A 64 -13.90 12.98 17.74
CA THR A 64 -13.45 13.19 16.36
C THR A 64 -13.27 11.87 15.62
N LEU A 65 -12.63 10.89 16.25
CA LEU A 65 -12.39 9.58 15.67
C LEU A 65 -13.67 8.75 15.56
N ASP A 66 -14.57 8.83 16.53
CA ASP A 66 -15.88 8.17 16.47
C ASP A 66 -16.73 8.73 15.32
N ALA A 67 -16.75 10.06 15.16
CA ALA A 67 -17.43 10.69 14.05
C ALA A 67 -16.81 10.30 12.70
N ALA A 68 -15.48 10.12 12.64
CA ALA A 68 -14.79 9.64 11.46
C ALA A 68 -15.18 8.21 11.10
N HIS A 69 -15.12 7.30 12.08
CA HIS A 69 -15.51 5.92 11.92
C HIS A 69 -16.98 5.80 11.48
N ALA A 70 -17.90 6.55 12.11
CA ALA A 70 -19.31 6.53 11.74
C ALA A 70 -19.56 6.90 10.27
N ARG A 71 -18.74 7.79 9.70
CA ARG A 71 -18.80 8.11 8.26
C ARG A 71 -18.10 7.07 7.39
N GLN A 72 -17.01 6.47 7.87
CA GLN A 72 -16.12 5.66 7.05
C GLN A 72 -16.32 4.15 7.18
N VAL A 73 -17.09 3.64 8.16
CA VAL A 73 -17.23 2.20 8.40
C VAL A 73 -17.87 1.46 7.22
N ASP A 74 -18.83 2.09 6.55
CA ASP A 74 -19.52 1.53 5.39
C ASP A 74 -19.17 2.25 4.07
N ASN A 75 -18.18 3.14 4.10
CA ASN A 75 -17.80 3.96 2.96
C ASN A 75 -16.74 3.28 2.07
N GLU A 76 -17.00 2.02 1.71
CA GLU A 76 -16.07 1.20 0.94
C GLU A 76 -15.75 1.82 -0.41
N MET A 77 -16.75 2.24 -1.17
CA MET A 77 -16.56 2.78 -2.52
C MET A 77 -16.54 4.33 -2.55
N GLY A 78 -16.38 4.97 -1.39
CA GLY A 78 -16.37 6.42 -1.26
C GLY A 78 -15.15 7.13 -1.82
N THR A 79 -15.26 8.46 -1.88
CA THR A 79 -14.17 9.35 -2.33
C THR A 79 -13.46 10.04 -1.17
N GLU A 80 -14.06 10.00 0.02
CA GLU A 80 -13.52 10.56 1.25
C GLU A 80 -12.25 9.83 1.67
N ARG A 81 -11.24 10.60 2.06
CA ARG A 81 -9.89 10.15 2.42
C ARG A 81 -9.45 10.96 3.64
N HIS A 82 -8.90 10.31 4.67
CA HIS A 82 -8.55 10.99 5.91
C HIS A 82 -7.21 10.52 6.50
N ALA A 83 -6.48 11.46 7.08
CA ALA A 83 -5.32 11.18 7.92
C ALA A 83 -5.49 11.79 9.32
N TYR A 84 -5.38 10.96 10.34
CA TYR A 84 -5.41 11.33 11.75
C TYR A 84 -4.01 11.15 12.33
N LEU A 85 -3.35 12.27 12.59
CA LEU A 85 -1.92 12.32 12.91
C LEU A 85 -1.73 12.77 14.36
N PHE A 86 -0.92 12.03 15.11
CA PHE A 86 -0.68 12.29 16.53
C PHE A 86 0.72 12.86 16.71
N LYS A 87 0.86 14.07 17.25
CA LYS A 87 2.17 14.61 17.64
C LYS A 87 2.82 13.76 18.74
N PRO A 88 4.15 13.83 18.91
CA PRO A 88 4.83 13.22 20.04
C PRO A 88 4.16 13.55 21.39
N GLY A 89 3.90 12.53 22.20
CA GLY A 89 3.19 12.64 23.46
C GLY A 89 2.37 11.39 23.79
N THR A 90 1.61 11.47 24.89
CA THR A 90 0.74 10.39 25.37
C THR A 90 -0.72 10.82 25.28
N TYR A 91 -1.56 9.93 24.77
CA TYR A 91 -2.99 10.13 24.58
C TYR A 91 -3.76 9.04 25.33
N GLY A 92 -4.75 9.43 26.12
CA GLY A 92 -5.45 8.52 27.02
C GLY A 92 -4.71 8.30 28.36
N THR A 93 -5.44 7.80 29.35
CA THR A 93 -4.92 7.43 30.66
C THR A 93 -5.50 6.07 31.09
N ALA A 94 -4.99 5.49 32.18
CA ALA A 94 -5.50 4.24 32.71
C ALA A 94 -7.03 4.27 32.98
N GLY A 95 -7.54 5.39 33.51
CA GLY A 95 -8.97 5.56 33.83
C GLY A 95 -9.81 6.20 32.72
N GLN A 96 -9.18 6.76 31.68
CA GLN A 96 -9.83 7.34 30.51
C GLN A 96 -9.02 6.99 29.25
N PRO A 97 -9.05 5.72 28.80
CA PRO A 97 -8.33 5.31 27.60
C PRO A 97 -8.94 5.94 26.34
N LEU A 98 -8.12 6.07 25.28
CA LEU A 98 -8.60 6.42 23.94
C LEU A 98 -8.99 5.13 23.19
N GLN A 99 -10.28 4.94 22.91
CA GLN A 99 -10.85 3.73 22.33
C GLN A 99 -11.44 4.04 20.95
N ALA A 100 -10.65 3.97 19.89
CA ALA A 100 -11.13 4.36 18.56
C ALA A 100 -11.20 3.19 17.58
N LYS A 101 -12.13 3.28 16.63
CA LYS A 101 -12.26 2.34 15.51
C LYS A 101 -11.78 2.99 14.21
N VAL A 102 -11.25 2.20 13.29
CA VAL A 102 -10.70 2.67 12.02
C VAL A 102 -11.55 2.17 10.85
N GLY A 103 -12.18 3.09 10.11
CA GLY A 103 -12.99 2.78 8.93
C GLY A 103 -12.19 2.78 7.62
N TYR A 104 -12.88 2.73 6.49
CA TYR A 104 -12.26 2.82 5.16
C TYR A 104 -11.50 4.13 4.96
N TYR A 105 -10.49 4.07 4.11
CA TYR A 105 -9.66 5.19 3.65
C TYR A 105 -9.13 6.09 4.77
N THR A 106 -8.76 5.46 5.88
CA THR A 106 -8.32 6.14 7.08
C THR A 106 -6.89 5.73 7.41
N GLU A 107 -6.02 6.72 7.49
CA GLU A 107 -4.70 6.56 8.08
C GLU A 107 -4.70 7.10 9.51
N VAL A 108 -4.20 6.30 10.45
CA VAL A 108 -3.90 6.70 11.83
C VAL A 108 -2.40 6.55 12.04
N SER A 109 -1.70 7.66 12.26
CA SER A 109 -0.24 7.64 12.33
C SER A 109 0.33 8.55 13.43
N GLY A 110 1.41 8.12 14.06
CA GLY A 110 2.21 8.99 14.93
C GLY A 110 3.21 9.83 14.13
N LEU A 111 3.44 11.07 14.58
CA LEU A 111 4.41 12.03 14.04
C LEU A 111 5.72 12.03 14.84
N GLY A 112 6.04 10.90 15.49
CA GLY A 112 7.31 10.65 16.18
C GLY A 112 8.45 10.37 15.22
N ALA A 113 9.69 10.68 15.62
CA ALA A 113 10.86 10.17 14.91
C ALA A 113 10.98 8.64 15.11
N SER A 114 10.53 8.16 16.27
CA SER A 114 10.36 6.77 16.66
C SER A 114 8.88 6.48 17.00
N PRO A 115 8.39 5.24 16.82
CA PRO A 115 7.06 4.86 17.31
C PRO A 115 6.90 5.00 18.83
N THR A 116 7.99 5.04 19.59
CA THR A 116 7.96 5.27 21.05
C THR A 116 7.67 6.72 21.44
N ASP A 117 7.75 7.66 20.51
CA ASP A 117 7.50 9.08 20.80
C ASP A 117 6.01 9.42 20.91
N VAL A 118 5.14 8.54 20.39
CA VAL A 118 3.68 8.69 20.40
C VAL A 118 3.08 7.47 21.10
N THR A 119 2.45 7.66 22.25
CA THR A 119 1.79 6.57 22.98
C THR A 119 0.29 6.79 23.00
N ILE A 120 -0.46 5.81 22.49
CA ILE A 120 -1.90 5.69 22.70
C ILE A 120 -2.12 4.71 23.86
N ASN A 121 -2.67 5.18 24.98
CA ASN A 121 -3.20 4.33 26.04
C ASN A 121 -4.68 4.05 25.75
N GLY A 122 -4.97 2.83 25.30
CA GLY A 122 -6.29 2.45 24.81
C GLY A 122 -6.20 1.46 23.66
N LYS A 123 -7.08 1.57 22.66
CA LYS A 123 -7.18 0.62 21.54
C LYS A 123 -7.52 1.35 20.25
N LEU A 124 -6.99 0.82 19.15
CA LEU A 124 -7.24 1.27 17.78
C LEU A 124 -7.68 0.06 16.97
N GLU A 125 -8.99 -0.04 16.70
CA GLU A 125 -9.60 -1.33 16.39
C GLU A 125 -10.31 -1.37 15.04
N VAL A 126 -10.39 -2.58 14.50
CA VAL A 126 -11.22 -2.93 13.35
C VAL A 126 -11.95 -4.23 13.68
N TYR A 127 -13.26 -4.22 13.42
CA TYR A 127 -14.16 -5.37 13.62
C TYR A 127 -14.76 -5.84 12.29
N ASN A 128 -15.40 -7.00 12.32
CA ASN A 128 -16.15 -7.52 11.18
C ASN A 128 -17.25 -6.53 10.77
N ARG A 129 -17.50 -6.43 9.45
CA ARG A 129 -18.67 -5.75 8.91
C ARG A 129 -19.81 -6.74 8.73
N CYS A 130 -20.99 -6.39 9.20
CA CYS A 130 -22.21 -7.18 9.03
C CYS A 130 -23.02 -6.62 7.87
N LEU A 131 -22.99 -7.31 6.72
CA LEU A 131 -23.49 -6.78 5.45
C LEU A 131 -24.92 -7.24 5.12
N ALA A 132 -25.51 -8.13 5.93
CA ALA A 132 -26.85 -8.67 5.72
C ALA A 132 -27.75 -8.46 6.96
N ASP A 133 -29.04 -8.75 6.80
CA ASP A 133 -30.05 -8.75 7.88
C ASP A 133 -30.06 -7.48 8.74
N GLY A 134 -29.96 -6.31 8.10
CA GLY A 134 -29.94 -5.03 8.78
C GLY A 134 -28.74 -4.83 9.71
N GLY A 135 -27.59 -5.42 9.38
CA GLY A 135 -26.36 -5.31 10.16
C GLY A 135 -26.17 -6.40 11.21
N THR A 136 -26.87 -7.52 11.08
CA THR A 136 -26.79 -8.65 12.02
C THR A 136 -26.36 -9.97 11.38
N GLY A 137 -26.42 -10.05 10.05
CA GLY A 137 -25.99 -11.21 9.27
C GLY A 137 -24.75 -10.91 8.43
N ASN A 138 -24.11 -11.97 7.92
CA ASN A 138 -22.91 -11.89 7.09
C ASN A 138 -21.81 -11.00 7.69
N CYS A 139 -21.48 -11.25 8.97
CA CYS A 139 -20.48 -10.52 9.72
C CYS A 139 -19.08 -11.07 9.43
N LEU A 140 -18.31 -10.41 8.56
CA LEU A 140 -17.00 -10.89 8.12
C LEU A 140 -16.01 -9.74 7.92
N ALA A 141 -14.73 -10.05 7.76
CA ALA A 141 -13.67 -9.08 7.51
C ALA A 141 -13.12 -9.14 6.07
N LEU A 142 -13.71 -9.95 5.17
CA LEU A 142 -13.25 -10.11 3.78
C LEU A 142 -13.21 -8.79 2.99
N VAL A 143 -14.03 -7.80 3.35
CA VAL A 143 -14.03 -6.49 2.68
C VAL A 143 -13.33 -5.38 3.46
N ASN A 144 -12.67 -5.68 4.58
CA ASN A 144 -12.07 -4.67 5.45
C ASN A 144 -10.74 -4.11 4.89
N PHE A 145 -10.84 -3.31 3.82
CA PHE A 145 -9.72 -2.77 3.03
C PHE A 145 -9.31 -1.33 3.41
N TRP A 146 -8.25 -0.86 2.75
CA TRP A 146 -7.81 0.55 2.65
C TRP A 146 -7.72 1.30 3.97
N ARG A 147 -6.89 0.81 4.89
CA ARG A 147 -6.59 1.52 6.14
C ARG A 147 -5.13 1.37 6.54
N THR A 148 -4.62 2.32 7.32
CA THR A 148 -3.22 2.32 7.75
C THR A 148 -3.14 2.65 9.22
N LEU A 149 -2.33 1.88 9.96
CA LEU A 149 -1.93 2.18 11.33
C LEU A 149 -0.41 2.22 11.40
N SER A 150 0.18 3.36 11.76
CA SER A 150 1.64 3.45 11.75
C SER A 150 2.33 4.36 12.77
N ASN A 151 3.61 4.06 13.02
CA ASN A 151 4.58 4.91 13.72
C ASN A 151 4.11 5.38 15.12
N LEU A 152 3.55 4.48 15.91
CA LEU A 152 3.09 4.76 17.27
C LEU A 152 3.23 3.55 18.19
N SER A 153 3.20 3.81 19.49
CA SER A 153 3.07 2.81 20.53
C SER A 153 1.61 2.69 20.95
N LEU A 154 1.12 1.45 21.06
CA LEU A 154 -0.20 1.17 21.58
C LEU A 154 -0.05 0.40 22.90
N THR A 155 -0.36 1.07 24.00
CA THR A 155 -0.51 0.45 25.31
C THR A 155 -1.96 0.02 25.44
N VAL A 156 -2.23 -1.25 25.11
CA VAL A 156 -3.57 -1.84 25.11
C VAL A 156 -4.18 -1.70 26.50
N ASN A 157 -5.26 -0.93 26.57
CA ASN A 157 -6.06 -0.75 27.76
C ASN A 157 -7.52 -1.02 27.41
N ALA A 158 -8.12 -2.02 28.05
CA ALA A 158 -9.48 -2.46 27.80
C ALA A 158 -10.53 -1.83 28.73
N ALA A 159 -10.17 -0.87 29.58
CA ALA A 159 -11.13 -0.22 30.47
C ALA A 159 -12.30 0.36 29.65
N GLY A 160 -13.53 -0.05 30.01
CA GLY A 160 -14.77 0.33 29.32
C GLY A 160 -15.18 -0.57 28.15
N GLN A 161 -14.40 -1.60 27.78
CA GLN A 161 -14.76 -2.60 26.76
C GLN A 161 -15.51 -3.78 27.40
N ASP A 162 -16.26 -4.52 26.57
CA ASP A 162 -16.88 -5.77 27.00
C ASP A 162 -15.85 -6.88 27.28
N ASP A 163 -16.26 -7.92 28.02
CA ASP A 163 -15.38 -9.02 28.44
C ASP A 163 -14.67 -9.68 27.26
N CYS A 164 -15.35 -9.89 26.13
CA CYS A 164 -14.77 -10.53 24.95
C CYS A 164 -13.69 -9.64 24.32
N ARG A 165 -14.00 -8.35 24.15
CA ARG A 165 -13.10 -7.35 23.55
C ARG A 165 -11.99 -6.90 24.49
N SER A 166 -12.01 -7.33 25.75
CA SER A 166 -10.98 -6.95 26.73
C SER A 166 -9.63 -7.66 26.53
N SER A 167 -9.61 -8.77 25.81
CA SER A 167 -8.46 -9.67 25.66
C SER A 167 -7.31 -9.11 24.81
N ALA A 168 -7.62 -8.26 23.82
CA ALA A 168 -6.68 -7.84 22.80
C ALA A 168 -7.13 -6.54 22.10
N ASN A 169 -6.19 -5.87 21.43
CA ASN A 169 -6.54 -4.95 20.34
C ASN A 169 -6.96 -5.77 19.11
N PHE A 170 -8.13 -5.49 18.53
CA PHE A 170 -8.64 -6.21 17.37
C PHE A 170 -8.33 -5.46 16.08
N TRP A 171 -7.78 -6.17 15.10
CA TRP A 171 -7.44 -5.65 13.79
C TRP A 171 -7.91 -6.62 12.71
N ALA A 172 -9.23 -6.84 12.64
CA ALA A 172 -9.86 -7.76 11.70
C ALA A 172 -9.94 -7.15 10.30
N VAL A 173 -8.95 -7.44 9.45
CA VAL A 173 -8.76 -6.75 8.16
C VAL A 173 -8.51 -7.73 7.00
N SER A 174 -8.56 -7.19 5.78
CA SER A 174 -8.14 -7.90 4.57
C SER A 174 -7.05 -7.11 3.80
N GLN A 175 -7.05 -7.11 2.46
CA GLN A 175 -5.99 -6.52 1.62
C GLN A 175 -5.92 -4.98 1.69
N ALA A 176 -4.79 -4.41 1.22
CA ALA A 176 -4.45 -2.98 1.26
C ALA A 176 -4.59 -2.33 2.64
N VAL A 177 -4.26 -3.09 3.68
CA VAL A 177 -4.16 -2.64 5.05
C VAL A 177 -2.73 -2.78 5.54
N SER A 178 -2.18 -1.71 6.10
CA SER A 178 -0.80 -1.71 6.60
C SER A 178 -0.72 -1.42 8.09
N MET A 179 0.00 -2.28 8.82
CA MET A 179 0.49 -2.04 10.17
C MET A 179 2.01 -1.89 10.11
N ARG A 180 2.53 -0.68 10.32
CA ARG A 180 3.96 -0.39 10.14
C ARG A 180 4.53 0.40 11.31
N ARG A 181 5.73 0.08 11.78
CA ARG A 181 6.39 0.84 12.86
C ARG A 181 5.51 0.92 14.11
N LEU A 182 5.08 -0.22 14.64
CA LEU A 182 4.24 -0.25 15.83
C LEU A 182 5.00 -0.84 17.01
N ASN A 183 4.75 -0.33 18.19
CA ASN A 183 5.18 -0.91 19.45
C ASN A 183 3.94 -1.20 20.29
N ILE A 184 3.43 -2.43 20.18
CA ILE A 184 2.17 -2.82 20.82
C ILE A 184 2.49 -3.60 22.10
N GLY A 185 1.89 -3.22 23.21
CA GLY A 185 2.06 -3.86 24.51
C GLY A 185 0.86 -3.63 25.43
N GLY A 186 0.95 -4.08 26.68
CA GLY A 186 -0.15 -3.95 27.66
C GLY A 186 -1.29 -4.98 27.51
N GLY A 187 -1.34 -5.72 26.41
CA GLY A 187 -2.34 -6.76 26.11
C GLY A 187 -2.00 -7.53 24.83
N GLY A 188 -2.92 -8.35 24.33
CA GLY A 188 -2.74 -9.09 23.06
C GLY A 188 -3.06 -8.27 21.81
N LEU A 189 -2.71 -8.82 20.64
CA LEU A 189 -3.17 -8.38 19.33
C LEU A 189 -3.98 -9.50 18.69
N SER A 190 -5.16 -9.21 18.13
CA SER A 190 -5.94 -10.17 17.36
C SER A 190 -6.13 -9.69 15.93
N LEU A 191 -5.79 -10.52 14.95
CA LEU A 191 -6.00 -10.24 13.53
C LEU A 191 -7.38 -10.72 13.05
N MET A 192 -8.20 -11.26 13.95
CA MET A 192 -9.58 -11.70 13.74
C MET A 192 -10.50 -11.03 14.74
N ASP A 193 -11.72 -10.72 14.33
CA ASP A 193 -12.82 -10.38 15.24
C ASP A 193 -13.68 -11.61 15.48
N TYR A 194 -13.48 -12.22 16.65
CA TYR A 194 -14.26 -13.34 17.14
C TYR A 194 -15.40 -12.93 18.07
N CYS A 195 -15.53 -11.65 18.39
CA CYS A 195 -16.52 -11.15 19.35
C CYS A 195 -17.83 -10.73 18.67
N THR A 196 -17.80 -10.41 17.37
CA THR A 196 -19.02 -9.99 16.65
C THR A 196 -19.90 -11.18 16.25
N ALA A 197 -19.32 -12.26 15.72
CA ALA A 197 -20.08 -13.43 15.28
C ALA A 197 -19.26 -14.74 15.35
N GLY A 198 -18.39 -14.87 16.35
CA GLY A 198 -17.40 -15.95 16.40
C GLY A 198 -16.29 -15.77 15.36
N PRO A 199 -15.39 -16.75 15.20
CA PRO A 199 -14.41 -16.75 14.12
C PRO A 199 -15.08 -16.68 12.75
N GLN A 200 -14.73 -15.67 11.95
CA GLN A 200 -15.34 -15.38 10.64
C GLN A 200 -14.27 -15.10 9.60
N TYR A 201 -14.61 -15.19 8.30
CA TYR A 201 -13.63 -15.05 7.23
C TYR A 201 -12.91 -13.71 7.21
N ALA A 202 -11.60 -13.76 7.06
CA ALA A 202 -10.69 -12.61 6.93
C ALA A 202 -9.53 -12.98 6.00
N SER A 203 -9.10 -12.04 5.15
CA SER A 203 -8.11 -12.27 4.08
C SER A 203 -7.00 -11.22 4.09
N GLY A 204 -6.44 -10.98 5.26
CA GLY A 204 -5.29 -10.11 5.46
C GLY A 204 -4.00 -10.71 4.89
N GLY A 205 -2.85 -10.13 5.13
CA GLY A 205 -2.61 -8.81 5.71
C GLY A 205 -1.10 -8.59 5.79
N PHE A 206 -0.70 -7.37 6.12
CA PHE A 206 0.69 -6.96 6.08
C PHE A 206 1.11 -6.24 7.37
N ILE A 207 2.15 -6.76 8.02
CA ILE A 207 2.83 -6.13 9.16
C ILE A 207 4.32 -5.96 8.83
N ALA A 208 4.86 -4.79 9.12
CA ALA A 208 6.29 -4.55 9.02
C ALA A 208 6.86 -3.69 10.15
N ASP A 209 8.14 -3.87 10.47
CA ASP A 209 8.92 -2.96 11.32
C ASP A 209 8.31 -2.75 12.72
N SER A 210 7.66 -3.78 13.25
CA SER A 210 6.81 -3.67 14.43
C SER A 210 7.19 -4.66 15.52
N ARG A 211 7.13 -4.21 16.77
CA ARG A 211 7.19 -5.05 17.97
C ARG A 211 5.77 -5.36 18.42
N LEU A 212 5.41 -6.62 18.41
CA LEU A 212 4.07 -7.13 18.70
C LEU A 212 4.06 -8.00 19.95
N PRO A 213 2.96 -8.00 20.72
CA PRO A 213 2.75 -8.96 21.80
C PRO A 213 2.43 -10.34 21.22
N ALA A 214 1.93 -11.25 22.07
CA ALA A 214 1.27 -12.46 21.58
C ALA A 214 0.15 -12.06 20.59
N THR A 215 0.24 -12.61 19.38
CA THR A 215 -0.63 -12.26 18.26
C THR A 215 -1.51 -13.45 17.89
N THR A 216 -2.82 -13.23 17.90
CA THR A 216 -3.82 -14.19 17.46
C THR A 216 -4.06 -14.03 15.95
N ASN A 217 -3.61 -14.99 15.15
CA ASN A 217 -3.96 -15.07 13.73
C ASN A 217 -5.46 -15.33 13.55
N GLY A 218 -5.98 -16.30 14.30
CA GLY A 218 -7.39 -16.68 14.22
C GLY A 218 -7.73 -17.27 12.85
N SER A 219 -8.81 -16.78 12.24
CA SER A 219 -9.35 -17.20 10.95
C SER A 219 -8.68 -16.55 9.72
N GLN A 220 -7.62 -15.74 9.92
CA GLN A 220 -6.92 -15.11 8.81
C GLN A 220 -6.35 -16.13 7.85
N GLN A 221 -6.80 -16.09 6.59
CA GLN A 221 -6.44 -17.02 5.52
C GLN A 221 -4.92 -17.04 5.28
N GLN A 222 -4.33 -15.86 5.06
CA GLN A 222 -2.89 -15.67 4.88
C GLN A 222 -2.41 -14.42 5.62
N TRP A 223 -1.09 -14.26 5.76
CA TRP A 223 -0.49 -13.04 6.30
C TRP A 223 0.99 -12.95 5.96
N LEU A 224 1.51 -11.73 5.74
CA LEU A 224 2.95 -11.46 5.74
C LEU A 224 3.32 -10.56 6.93
N THR A 225 4.24 -11.04 7.76
CA THR A 225 4.93 -10.23 8.78
C THR A 225 6.42 -10.17 8.44
N ARG A 226 7.02 -8.98 8.38
CA ARG A 226 8.46 -8.84 8.10
C ARG A 226 9.18 -7.83 8.99
N ASN A 227 10.48 -8.05 9.21
CA ASN A 227 11.34 -7.16 10.00
C ASN A 227 10.68 -6.76 11.33
N SER A 228 10.29 -7.75 12.11
CA SER A 228 9.41 -7.56 13.26
C SER A 228 9.88 -8.39 14.43
N GLU A 229 9.34 -8.08 15.61
CA GLU A 229 9.47 -8.92 16.80
C GLU A 229 8.06 -9.34 17.20
N VAL A 230 7.84 -10.63 17.50
CA VAL A 230 6.55 -11.13 17.99
C VAL A 230 6.73 -11.86 19.31
N GLY A 231 5.86 -11.59 20.28
CA GLY A 231 5.83 -12.33 21.55
C GLY A 231 5.31 -13.77 21.41
N GLY A 232 4.70 -14.09 20.27
CA GLY A 232 4.17 -15.41 19.92
C GLY A 232 3.11 -15.28 18.83
N TRP A 233 2.83 -16.39 18.13
CA TRP A 233 1.85 -16.45 17.05
C TRP A 233 0.94 -17.66 17.23
N SER A 234 -0.38 -17.47 17.22
CA SER A 234 -1.32 -18.49 17.71
C SER A 234 -1.49 -19.71 16.82
N ASN A 235 -1.63 -19.51 15.50
CA ASN A 235 -1.97 -20.56 14.53
C ASN A 235 -1.71 -20.09 13.09
N ALA A 236 -1.95 -20.96 12.12
CA ALA A 236 -2.02 -20.65 10.69
C ALA A 236 -3.30 -21.23 10.10
N VAL A 237 -3.75 -20.70 8.96
CA VAL A 237 -4.92 -21.20 8.21
C VAL A 237 -4.46 -21.77 6.88
N TRP A 238 -4.02 -20.93 5.94
CA TRP A 238 -3.54 -21.39 4.64
C TRP A 238 -2.08 -21.04 4.36
N ASN A 239 -1.63 -19.80 4.63
CA ASN A 239 -0.28 -19.34 4.28
C ASN A 239 0.18 -18.17 5.16
N GLN A 240 0.82 -18.47 6.29
CA GLN A 240 1.38 -17.48 7.20
C GLN A 240 2.89 -17.37 6.97
N VAL A 241 3.33 -16.22 6.46
CA VAL A 241 4.71 -15.97 6.04
C VAL A 241 5.40 -14.98 6.96
N PHE A 242 6.61 -15.33 7.39
CA PHE A 242 7.48 -14.51 8.21
C PHE A 242 8.82 -14.31 7.51
N ALA A 243 9.33 -13.07 7.47
CA ALA A 243 10.65 -12.78 6.93
C ALA A 243 11.42 -11.80 7.83
N GLY A 244 12.55 -12.22 8.37
CA GLY A 244 13.31 -11.37 9.31
C GLY A 244 12.54 -11.07 10.59
N VAL A 245 11.74 -12.03 11.08
CA VAL A 245 10.90 -11.86 12.27
C VAL A 245 11.51 -12.61 13.45
N GLU A 246 11.84 -11.87 14.50
CA GLU A 246 12.24 -12.44 15.78
C GLU A 246 11.03 -13.01 16.51
N GLY A 247 11.14 -14.25 16.98
CA GLY A 247 10.04 -14.96 17.66
C GLY A 247 9.03 -15.62 16.72
N ALA A 248 9.24 -15.59 15.40
CA ALA A 248 8.40 -16.32 14.45
C ALA A 248 8.51 -17.84 14.64
N PRO A 249 7.43 -18.60 14.39
CA PRO A 249 7.48 -20.07 14.36
C PRO A 249 8.37 -20.55 13.21
N ASP A 250 9.00 -21.72 13.36
CA ASP A 250 9.71 -22.37 12.25
C ASP A 250 8.73 -22.99 11.23
N ASP A 251 9.24 -23.31 10.05
CA ASP A 251 8.51 -23.90 8.95
C ASP A 251 8.87 -25.36 8.66
N ALA A 252 9.55 -26.05 9.59
CA ALA A 252 10.04 -27.41 9.38
C ALA A 252 8.91 -28.45 9.24
N ALA A 253 7.72 -28.13 9.76
CA ALA A 253 6.52 -28.98 9.73
C ALA A 253 5.57 -28.66 8.56
N PHE A 254 5.92 -27.73 7.66
CA PHE A 254 5.06 -27.40 6.51
C PHE A 254 4.65 -28.69 5.74
N PRO A 255 3.35 -28.88 5.43
CA PRO A 255 2.27 -27.89 5.42
C PRO A 255 1.40 -27.81 6.69
N ASP A 256 1.72 -28.52 7.78
CA ASP A 256 0.88 -28.53 8.99
C ASP A 256 1.72 -28.30 10.26
N PRO A 257 1.75 -27.07 10.81
CA PRO A 257 1.05 -25.86 10.33
C PRO A 257 1.68 -25.24 9.05
N PRO A 258 0.91 -24.50 8.23
CA PRO A 258 1.41 -23.93 6.97
C PRO A 258 2.16 -22.60 7.17
N TYR A 259 3.27 -22.67 7.90
CA TYR A 259 4.21 -21.55 8.05
C TYR A 259 5.26 -21.53 6.93
N THR A 260 5.67 -20.34 6.52
CA THR A 260 6.89 -20.13 5.72
C THR A 260 7.74 -19.11 6.43
N THR A 261 8.94 -19.49 6.85
CA THR A 261 9.75 -18.65 7.73
C THR A 261 11.15 -18.45 7.17
N LEU A 262 11.46 -17.20 6.86
CA LEU A 262 12.79 -16.78 6.44
C LEU A 262 13.47 -16.06 7.59
N GLU A 263 14.70 -16.48 7.92
CA GLU A 263 15.49 -15.91 9.01
C GLU A 263 15.73 -14.39 8.83
N THR A 264 15.88 -13.95 7.59
CA THR A 264 16.09 -12.54 7.20
C THR A 264 15.18 -12.17 6.03
N THR A 265 14.81 -10.89 5.94
CA THR A 265 14.24 -10.33 4.70
C THR A 265 15.38 -9.98 3.74
N PRO A 266 15.51 -10.62 2.57
CA PRO A 266 16.68 -10.45 1.71
C PRO A 266 16.91 -9.03 1.20
N LEU A 267 15.82 -8.30 0.94
CA LEU A 267 15.84 -6.88 0.59
C LEU A 267 14.61 -6.21 1.19
N SER A 268 14.82 -5.13 1.92
CA SER A 268 13.74 -4.34 2.50
C SER A 268 14.09 -2.86 2.49
N ARG A 269 13.07 -2.01 2.62
CA ARG A 269 13.20 -0.60 2.92
C ARG A 269 11.93 -0.19 3.65
N GLU A 270 12.08 0.37 4.85
CA GLU A 270 10.91 0.85 5.57
C GLU A 270 10.29 2.07 4.88
N LYS A 271 8.95 2.14 4.92
CA LYS A 271 8.19 3.18 4.23
C LYS A 271 8.60 4.57 4.74
N PRO A 272 8.80 5.58 3.87
CA PRO A 272 8.96 6.95 4.32
C PRO A 272 7.78 7.43 5.17
N TYR A 273 8.06 8.19 6.22
CA TYR A 273 7.03 8.67 7.15
C TYR A 273 7.25 10.13 7.54
N LEU A 274 6.14 10.84 7.72
CA LEU A 274 6.10 12.21 8.22
C LEU A 274 6.33 12.20 9.74
N PHE A 275 7.16 13.11 10.24
CA PHE A 275 7.35 13.32 11.67
C PHE A 275 7.62 14.80 11.99
N VAL A 276 7.49 15.15 13.27
CA VAL A 276 7.78 16.48 13.80
C VAL A 276 8.99 16.38 14.73
N ASP A 277 10.04 17.18 14.47
CA ASP A 277 11.20 17.19 15.35
C ASP A 277 10.96 17.97 16.65
N GLY A 278 11.90 17.87 17.60
CA GLY A 278 11.82 18.60 18.88
C GLY A 278 11.82 20.13 18.77
N LYS A 279 11.96 20.70 17.56
CA LYS A 279 11.82 22.14 17.28
C LYS A 279 10.49 22.47 16.60
N GLY A 280 9.59 21.49 16.43
CA GLY A 280 8.30 21.65 15.78
C GLY A 280 8.36 21.62 14.25
N ARG A 281 9.48 21.23 13.65
CA ARG A 281 9.63 21.22 12.18
C ARG A 281 9.16 19.89 11.61
N TYR A 282 8.25 19.96 10.64
CA TYR A 282 7.79 18.81 9.87
C TYR A 282 8.86 18.35 8.90
N GLN A 283 9.09 17.04 8.89
CA GLN A 283 10.12 16.39 8.09
C GLN A 283 9.63 15.01 7.64
N VAL A 284 10.23 14.49 6.58
CA VAL A 284 10.01 13.12 6.13
C VAL A 284 11.28 12.31 6.39
N ARG A 285 11.17 11.23 7.18
CA ARG A 285 12.23 10.24 7.28
C ARG A 285 12.14 9.34 6.06
N VAL A 286 13.27 9.13 5.38
CA VAL A 286 13.40 8.21 4.25
C VAL A 286 14.39 7.12 4.65
N PRO A 287 13.89 5.97 5.13
CA PRO A 287 14.73 4.84 5.52
C PRO A 287 15.65 4.37 4.39
N ALA A 288 16.85 3.92 4.75
CA ALA A 288 17.78 3.28 3.82
C ALA A 288 17.23 1.90 3.40
N ALA A 289 17.61 1.44 2.20
CA ALA A 289 17.40 0.04 1.86
C ALA A 289 18.36 -0.82 2.67
N GLN A 290 17.88 -1.96 3.15
CA GLN A 290 18.64 -2.94 3.93
C GLN A 290 18.61 -4.28 3.20
N ARG A 291 19.69 -5.04 3.37
CA ARG A 291 19.77 -6.43 2.95
C ARG A 291 19.83 -7.30 4.19
N ASP A 292 19.24 -8.48 4.06
CA ASP A 292 19.24 -9.51 5.10
C ASP A 292 18.81 -8.94 6.46
N SER A 293 17.77 -8.11 6.44
CA SER A 293 17.27 -7.41 7.63
C SER A 293 16.46 -8.35 8.52
N ARG A 294 16.52 -8.10 9.83
CA ARG A 294 15.80 -8.84 10.86
C ARG A 294 15.46 -7.91 12.03
N GLY A 295 14.32 -8.13 12.66
CA GLY A 295 13.85 -7.33 13.79
C GLY A 295 13.47 -5.90 13.37
N VAL A 296 13.18 -5.05 14.35
CA VAL A 296 12.73 -3.68 14.10
C VAL A 296 13.90 -2.74 13.81
N SER A 297 13.69 -1.82 12.86
CA SER A 297 14.69 -0.85 12.41
C SER A 297 14.95 0.30 13.40
N TRP A 298 14.12 0.43 14.43
CA TRP A 298 14.13 1.52 15.40
C TRP A 298 14.62 1.10 16.80
N ALA A 299 15.13 -0.12 16.95
CA ALA A 299 15.64 -0.63 18.22
C ALA A 299 16.78 0.23 18.79
N ASP A 300 17.70 0.67 17.94
CA ASP A 300 18.89 1.47 18.31
C ASP A 300 18.70 2.98 18.07
N GLY A 301 17.44 3.45 18.05
CA GLY A 301 17.08 4.86 17.85
C GLY A 301 16.47 5.15 16.49
N MET A 302 16.79 6.31 15.91
CA MET A 302 16.15 6.73 14.65
C MET A 302 16.56 5.82 13.50
N THR A 303 15.56 5.16 12.90
CA THR A 303 15.74 4.23 11.77
C THR A 303 16.72 4.74 10.73
N PRO A 304 17.77 3.99 10.36
CA PRO A 304 18.81 4.43 9.41
C PRO A 304 18.26 4.92 8.07
N GLY A 305 18.89 5.94 7.49
CA GLY A 305 18.36 6.65 6.31
C GLY A 305 18.68 8.14 6.31
N ARG A 306 17.95 8.90 5.49
CA ARG A 306 18.07 10.36 5.39
C ARG A 306 16.79 11.06 5.83
N THR A 307 16.90 12.31 6.23
CA THR A 307 15.76 13.15 6.60
C THR A 307 15.67 14.31 5.61
N ILE A 308 14.45 14.59 5.16
CA ILE A 308 14.15 15.65 4.20
C ILE A 308 13.20 16.64 4.87
N GLY A 309 13.49 17.93 4.79
CA GLY A 309 12.58 18.96 5.28
C GLY A 309 11.29 18.97 4.48
N ILE A 310 10.14 19.22 5.12
CA ILE A 310 8.88 19.30 4.38
C ILE A 310 8.90 20.42 3.33
N ASP A 311 9.71 21.46 3.53
CA ASP A 311 9.92 22.55 2.57
C ASP A 311 10.51 22.06 1.24
N ASP A 312 11.16 20.89 1.19
CA ASP A 312 11.68 20.27 -0.03
C ASP A 312 10.63 19.41 -0.76
N PHE A 313 9.43 19.28 -0.21
CA PHE A 313 8.28 18.67 -0.86
C PHE A 313 7.38 19.75 -1.46
N PHE A 314 6.74 19.40 -2.57
CA PHE A 314 5.48 20.01 -2.94
C PHE A 314 4.36 19.25 -2.25
N VAL A 315 3.66 19.91 -1.32
CA VAL A 315 2.46 19.37 -0.67
C VAL A 315 1.28 19.63 -1.59
N ALA A 316 0.98 18.65 -2.43
CA ALA A 316 -0.08 18.72 -3.43
C ALA A 316 -1.43 18.38 -2.80
N LYS A 317 -2.46 19.09 -3.25
CA LYS A 317 -3.87 18.86 -2.92
C LYS A 317 -4.64 18.38 -4.15
N PRO A 318 -5.80 17.73 -4.00
CA PRO A 318 -6.64 17.31 -5.12
C PRO A 318 -6.90 18.38 -6.20
N SER A 319 -6.97 19.65 -5.80
CA SER A 319 -7.19 20.78 -6.70
C SER A 319 -5.95 21.22 -7.50
N ASP A 320 -4.76 20.74 -7.16
CA ASP A 320 -3.53 21.06 -7.89
C ASP A 320 -3.48 20.32 -9.23
N SER A 321 -3.35 21.09 -10.31
CA SER A 321 -3.22 20.49 -11.64
C SER A 321 -1.95 19.66 -11.77
N VAL A 322 -2.00 18.57 -12.56
CA VAL A 322 -0.82 17.75 -12.90
C VAL A 322 0.30 18.56 -13.56
N ARG A 323 -0.02 19.69 -14.20
CA ARG A 323 0.98 20.64 -14.73
C ARG A 323 1.81 21.26 -13.61
N VAL A 324 1.17 21.68 -12.52
CA VAL A 324 1.85 22.26 -11.35
C VAL A 324 2.69 21.20 -10.66
N ILE A 325 2.13 20.00 -10.42
CA ILE A 325 2.86 18.86 -9.83
C ILE A 325 4.15 18.58 -10.61
N ASN A 326 4.05 18.39 -11.93
CA ASN A 326 5.20 18.12 -12.79
C ASN A 326 6.22 19.27 -12.80
N SER A 327 5.76 20.52 -12.76
CA SER A 327 6.64 21.69 -12.68
C SER A 327 7.48 21.70 -11.40
N GLN A 328 6.88 21.31 -10.26
CA GLN A 328 7.58 21.23 -8.98
C GLN A 328 8.59 20.07 -8.94
N LEU A 329 8.19 18.90 -9.47
CA LEU A 329 9.10 17.76 -9.64
C LEU A 329 10.31 18.13 -10.51
N ALA A 330 10.09 18.82 -11.62
CA ALA A 330 11.15 19.32 -12.52
C ALA A 330 12.08 20.34 -11.84
N ARG A 331 11.56 21.12 -10.87
CA ARG A 331 12.34 22.08 -10.07
C ARG A 331 13.11 21.45 -8.90
N GLY A 332 13.07 20.13 -8.75
CA GLY A 332 13.83 19.45 -7.71
C GLY A 332 13.04 19.13 -6.44
N LYS A 333 11.75 19.45 -6.37
CA LYS A 333 10.91 19.07 -5.22
C LYS A 333 10.64 17.56 -5.20
N HIS A 334 10.41 17.04 -4.01
CA HIS A 334 9.69 15.78 -3.79
C HIS A 334 8.18 16.04 -3.84
N LEU A 335 7.36 15.00 -3.76
CA LEU A 335 5.89 15.13 -3.82
C LEU A 335 5.27 14.50 -2.58
N LEU A 336 4.45 15.27 -1.87
CA LEU A 336 3.55 14.75 -0.85
C LEU A 336 2.12 14.94 -1.34
N LEU A 337 1.34 13.87 -1.42
CA LEU A 337 -0.07 13.88 -1.82
C LEU A 337 -0.91 13.86 -0.55
N THR A 338 -1.65 14.94 -0.28
CA THR A 338 -2.60 15.01 0.84
C THR A 338 -3.82 14.13 0.57
N PRO A 339 -4.62 13.76 1.59
CA PRO A 339 -5.74 12.82 1.41
C PRO A 339 -6.80 13.38 0.46
N GLY A 340 -7.13 12.60 -0.58
CA GLY A 340 -8.18 12.90 -1.55
C GLY A 340 -7.98 12.14 -2.86
N THR A 341 -8.89 12.37 -3.81
CA THR A 341 -8.82 11.81 -5.17
C THR A 341 -8.28 12.86 -6.14
N TYR A 342 -7.36 12.47 -7.02
CA TYR A 342 -6.70 13.37 -7.96
C TYR A 342 -7.00 12.91 -9.38
N ASP A 343 -7.62 13.76 -10.19
CA ASP A 343 -7.90 13.47 -11.59
C ASP A 343 -6.65 13.66 -12.45
N ILE A 344 -6.13 12.56 -12.98
CA ILE A 344 -4.87 12.53 -13.72
C ILE A 344 -5.14 12.41 -15.22
N ALA A 345 -5.39 13.55 -15.87
CA ALA A 345 -5.64 13.62 -17.32
C ALA A 345 -4.37 13.54 -18.19
N ARG A 346 -3.19 13.53 -17.55
CA ARG A 346 -1.87 13.35 -18.16
C ARG A 346 -0.92 12.85 -17.07
N SER A 347 0.14 12.13 -17.42
CA SER A 347 1.01 11.52 -16.42
C SER A 347 1.66 12.52 -15.44
N ILE A 348 1.72 12.12 -14.17
CA ILE A 348 2.72 12.62 -13.24
C ILE A 348 4.04 11.92 -13.59
N GLU A 349 5.05 12.70 -13.99
CA GLU A 349 6.31 12.19 -14.50
C GLU A 349 7.42 12.34 -13.45
N VAL A 350 7.92 11.21 -12.94
CA VAL A 350 9.00 11.21 -11.94
C VAL A 350 10.31 10.89 -12.64
N ARG A 351 11.11 11.92 -12.92
CA ARG A 351 12.32 11.81 -13.76
C ARG A 351 13.64 11.91 -13.01
N ARG A 352 13.63 12.40 -11.77
CA ARG A 352 14.85 12.68 -10.99
C ARG A 352 15.17 11.48 -10.07
N PRO A 353 16.41 10.96 -10.08
CA PRO A 353 16.84 9.94 -9.13
C PRO A 353 16.58 10.35 -7.68
N GLY A 354 16.25 9.40 -6.81
CA GLY A 354 16.04 9.70 -5.38
C GLY A 354 14.75 10.46 -5.04
N THR A 355 13.84 10.67 -6.00
CA THR A 355 12.58 11.39 -5.75
C THR A 355 11.64 10.56 -4.87
N VAL A 356 11.13 11.15 -3.80
CA VAL A 356 10.06 10.59 -2.97
C VAL A 356 8.72 11.14 -3.44
N VAL A 357 7.77 10.24 -3.68
CA VAL A 357 6.33 10.49 -3.83
C VAL A 357 5.64 9.79 -2.66
N LEU A 358 5.14 10.57 -1.71
CA LEU A 358 4.52 10.06 -0.48
C LEU A 358 3.05 10.50 -0.44
N GLY A 359 2.13 9.54 -0.46
CA GLY A 359 0.73 9.78 -0.11
C GLY A 359 0.47 9.55 1.37
N ILE A 360 -0.44 10.35 1.92
CA ILE A 360 -1.01 10.15 3.26
C ILE A 360 -2.52 10.03 3.16
N GLY A 361 -3.14 9.28 4.07
CA GLY A 361 -4.59 9.09 4.14
C GLY A 361 -5.18 8.46 2.88
N HIS A 362 -4.49 7.50 2.25
CA HIS A 362 -4.94 6.82 1.02
C HIS A 362 -5.19 7.76 -0.16
N ALA A 363 -4.31 8.76 -0.36
CA ALA A 363 -4.31 9.60 -1.56
C ALA A 363 -4.41 8.75 -2.84
N THR A 364 -5.39 9.08 -3.68
CA THR A 364 -5.78 8.25 -4.83
C THR A 364 -5.59 9.01 -6.14
N LEU A 365 -4.87 8.42 -7.09
CA LEU A 365 -4.67 8.96 -8.43
C LEU A 365 -5.62 8.27 -9.41
N THR A 366 -6.62 8.98 -9.93
CA THR A 366 -7.60 8.42 -10.86
C THR A 366 -7.23 8.76 -12.30
N ALA A 367 -7.09 7.75 -13.16
CA ALA A 367 -6.78 7.98 -14.56
C ALA A 367 -7.93 8.70 -15.28
N VAL A 368 -7.60 9.72 -16.07
CA VAL A 368 -8.55 10.42 -16.94
C VAL A 368 -8.02 10.39 -18.37
N ASN A 369 -8.92 10.24 -19.36
CA ASN A 369 -8.60 10.18 -20.78
C ASN A 369 -7.57 9.08 -21.17
N GLY A 370 -7.54 7.97 -20.44
CA GLY A 370 -6.61 6.86 -20.70
C GLY A 370 -5.14 7.20 -20.39
N ALA A 371 -4.88 8.22 -19.57
CA ALA A 371 -3.53 8.56 -19.13
C ALA A 371 -2.92 7.43 -18.28
N ILE A 372 -1.58 7.43 -18.18
CA ILE A 372 -0.87 6.65 -17.15
C ILE A 372 -0.75 7.55 -15.93
N PRO A 373 -1.49 7.34 -14.82
CA PRO A 373 -1.47 8.24 -13.67
C PRO A 373 -0.07 8.58 -13.15
N LEU A 374 0.80 7.58 -13.03
CA LEU A 374 2.16 7.74 -12.54
C LEU A 374 3.16 7.03 -13.46
N ASP A 375 4.04 7.80 -14.09
CA ASP A 375 5.09 7.31 -14.99
C ASP A 375 6.47 7.65 -14.38
N VAL A 376 7.10 6.63 -13.79
CA VAL A 376 8.44 6.74 -13.19
C VAL A 376 9.47 6.43 -14.27
N ALA A 377 10.36 7.37 -14.56
CA ALA A 377 11.44 7.16 -15.50
C ALA A 377 12.41 6.07 -15.00
N GLY A 378 13.20 5.52 -15.91
CA GLY A 378 14.26 4.54 -15.60
C GLY A 378 15.44 5.17 -14.86
N VAL A 379 15.22 5.61 -13.62
CA VAL A 379 16.21 6.24 -12.74
C VAL A 379 16.21 5.57 -11.35
N PRO A 380 17.36 5.50 -10.67
CA PRO A 380 17.47 4.77 -9.41
C PRO A 380 16.88 5.55 -8.22
N GLY A 381 16.47 4.81 -7.19
CA GLY A 381 16.17 5.34 -5.87
C GLY A 381 14.89 6.16 -5.77
N VAL A 382 14.00 6.11 -6.77
CA VAL A 382 12.66 6.71 -6.62
C VAL A 382 11.89 5.90 -5.58
N ILE A 383 11.13 6.58 -4.73
CA ILE A 383 10.29 5.92 -3.73
C ILE A 383 8.86 6.41 -3.93
N VAL A 384 7.94 5.49 -4.20
CA VAL A 384 6.50 5.75 -4.24
C VAL A 384 5.89 5.04 -3.03
N ALA A 385 5.21 5.78 -2.16
CA ALA A 385 4.72 5.24 -0.91
C ALA A 385 3.33 5.75 -0.56
N GLY A 386 2.41 4.86 -0.15
CA GLY A 386 1.07 5.22 0.34
C GLY A 386 0.16 5.81 -0.73
N VAL A 387 0.21 5.29 -1.96
CA VAL A 387 -0.53 5.83 -3.12
C VAL A 387 -1.46 4.76 -3.67
N THR A 388 -2.75 5.08 -3.77
CA THR A 388 -3.72 4.28 -4.51
C THR A 388 -3.83 4.81 -5.95
N ILE A 389 -4.01 3.93 -6.93
CA ILE A 389 -4.16 4.29 -8.34
C ILE A 389 -5.43 3.63 -8.90
N ASP A 390 -6.39 4.47 -9.27
CA ASP A 390 -7.67 4.04 -9.84
C ASP A 390 -7.60 4.11 -11.37
N ALA A 391 -8.08 3.05 -12.03
CA ALA A 391 -8.37 3.09 -13.45
C ALA A 391 -9.54 4.04 -13.73
N GLY A 392 -9.54 4.62 -14.94
CA GLY A 392 -10.60 5.50 -15.40
C GLY A 392 -11.52 4.85 -16.43
N LEU A 393 -12.54 5.59 -16.84
CA LEU A 393 -13.52 5.16 -17.85
C LEU A 393 -12.88 4.79 -19.20
N VAL A 394 -11.86 5.55 -19.62
CA VAL A 394 -11.10 5.28 -20.85
C VAL A 394 -9.93 4.38 -20.51
N GLU A 395 -9.78 3.28 -21.28
CA GLU A 395 -8.74 2.28 -21.04
C GLU A 395 -7.34 2.92 -21.04
N SER A 396 -6.65 2.79 -19.91
CA SER A 396 -5.25 3.22 -19.78
C SER A 396 -4.33 2.08 -20.22
N PRO A 397 -3.25 2.35 -20.99
CA PRO A 397 -2.32 1.29 -21.37
C PRO A 397 -1.64 0.70 -20.13
N VAL A 398 -1.29 1.55 -19.15
CA VAL A 398 -0.75 1.15 -17.85
C VAL A 398 -1.25 2.11 -16.78
N LEU A 399 -1.40 1.68 -15.51
CA LEU A 399 -1.72 2.60 -14.40
C LEU A 399 -0.45 3.14 -13.68
N LEU A 400 0.48 2.25 -13.33
CA LEU A 400 1.83 2.63 -12.86
C LEU A 400 2.88 1.97 -13.72
N ARG A 401 3.77 2.78 -14.30
CA ARG A 401 4.94 2.30 -15.02
C ARG A 401 6.24 2.71 -14.31
N VAL A 402 7.12 1.74 -14.10
CA VAL A 402 8.45 1.93 -13.49
C VAL A 402 9.55 1.59 -14.48
N GLY A 403 10.12 2.61 -15.10
CA GLY A 403 11.01 2.46 -16.27
C GLY A 403 10.22 2.15 -17.54
N ARG A 404 10.87 2.27 -18.69
CA ARG A 404 10.22 2.03 -19.99
C ARG A 404 10.68 0.70 -20.57
N GLN A 405 9.76 -0.04 -21.18
CA GLN A 405 10.13 -1.21 -21.98
C GLN A 405 11.10 -0.77 -23.09
N HIS A 406 12.23 -1.47 -23.22
CA HIS A 406 13.33 -1.10 -24.13
C HIS A 406 13.94 0.30 -23.88
N GLY A 407 13.69 0.89 -22.72
CA GLY A 407 14.25 2.18 -22.31
C GLY A 407 15.60 2.04 -21.62
N HIS A 408 16.31 3.18 -21.48
CA HIS A 408 17.46 3.27 -20.59
C HIS A 408 16.97 3.27 -19.14
N ASN A 409 16.97 2.10 -18.51
CA ASN A 409 16.51 1.91 -17.14
C ASN A 409 17.69 1.82 -16.16
N ALA A 410 18.26 2.98 -15.81
CA ALA A 410 19.30 3.03 -14.81
C ALA A 410 18.74 2.60 -13.45
N SER A 411 19.36 1.58 -12.84
CA SER A 411 18.96 1.01 -11.56
C SER A 411 20.15 0.97 -10.58
N SER A 412 19.87 0.70 -9.30
CA SER A 412 20.92 0.53 -8.29
C SER A 412 20.49 -0.52 -7.25
N PRO A 413 21.24 -1.61 -7.06
CA PRO A 413 20.94 -2.62 -6.04
C PRO A 413 21.14 -2.12 -4.59
N HIS A 414 21.83 -0.98 -4.39
CA HIS A 414 22.04 -0.36 -3.09
C HIS A 414 21.03 0.76 -2.79
N ASN A 415 20.40 1.30 -3.84
CA ASN A 415 19.36 2.31 -3.73
C ASN A 415 18.25 1.98 -4.73
N PRO A 416 17.53 0.87 -4.49
CA PRO A 416 16.49 0.42 -5.40
C PRO A 416 15.39 1.46 -5.50
N THR A 417 14.73 1.51 -6.66
CA THR A 417 13.41 2.15 -6.73
C THR A 417 12.44 1.30 -5.92
N THR A 418 11.62 1.94 -5.08
CA THR A 418 10.78 1.26 -4.09
C THR A 418 9.32 1.66 -4.25
N LEU A 419 8.43 0.67 -4.23
CA LEU A 419 6.98 0.85 -4.11
C LEU A 419 6.57 0.34 -2.72
N SER A 420 5.97 1.17 -1.87
CA SER A 420 5.54 0.77 -0.53
C SER A 420 4.09 1.15 -0.24
N ASP A 421 3.21 0.21 0.07
CA ASP A 421 1.77 0.50 0.20
C ASP A 421 1.22 1.19 -1.07
N VAL A 422 1.49 0.61 -2.24
CA VAL A 422 0.96 1.08 -3.52
C VAL A 422 -0.17 0.16 -3.94
N TYR A 423 -1.36 0.72 -4.14
CA TYR A 423 -2.57 -0.06 -4.38
C TYR A 423 -3.20 0.30 -5.72
N PHE A 424 -3.89 -0.64 -6.35
CA PHE A 424 -4.55 -0.44 -7.64
C PHE A 424 -5.99 -0.92 -7.59
N ARG A 425 -6.82 -0.23 -8.36
CA ARG A 425 -8.21 -0.59 -8.51
C ARG A 425 -8.71 -0.39 -9.93
N VAL A 426 -9.27 -1.45 -10.50
CA VAL A 426 -9.86 -1.46 -11.84
C VAL A 426 -11.34 -1.82 -11.73
N GLY A 427 -12.20 -0.82 -11.59
CA GLY A 427 -13.61 -1.04 -11.22
C GLY A 427 -13.86 -0.91 -9.72
N GLY A 428 -15.10 -1.10 -9.28
CA GLY A 428 -15.55 -0.98 -7.89
C GLY A 428 -16.30 0.33 -7.65
N PRO A 429 -15.62 1.45 -7.34
CA PRO A 429 -16.27 2.75 -7.14
C PRO A 429 -16.86 3.36 -8.40
N HIS A 430 -16.30 3.02 -9.56
CA HIS A 430 -16.69 3.52 -10.87
C HIS A 430 -16.14 2.59 -11.95
N ILE A 431 -16.65 2.74 -13.18
CA ILE A 431 -16.13 1.98 -14.33
C ILE A 431 -14.65 2.31 -14.55
N GLY A 432 -13.80 1.30 -14.43
CA GLY A 432 -12.36 1.42 -14.57
C GLY A 432 -11.80 0.44 -15.59
N ARG A 433 -10.93 0.91 -16.49
CA ARG A 433 -10.33 0.10 -17.55
C ARG A 433 -8.83 0.28 -17.66
N THR A 434 -8.10 -0.83 -17.77
CA THR A 434 -6.68 -0.80 -18.10
C THR A 434 -6.24 -2.05 -18.86
N ASN A 435 -5.20 -1.91 -19.68
CA ASN A 435 -4.53 -3.08 -20.23
C ASN A 435 -3.67 -3.76 -19.16
N THR A 436 -2.76 -3.04 -18.50
CA THR A 436 -1.90 -3.55 -17.43
C THR A 436 -1.98 -2.62 -16.21
N ALA A 437 -2.24 -3.12 -15.00
CA ALA A 437 -2.28 -2.23 -13.84
C ALA A 437 -0.86 -1.76 -13.43
N LEU A 438 0.05 -2.70 -13.15
CA LEU A 438 1.43 -2.42 -12.75
C LEU A 438 2.42 -2.96 -13.79
N GLU A 439 3.28 -2.08 -14.33
CA GLU A 439 4.38 -2.46 -15.22
C GLU A 439 5.73 -2.05 -14.61
N VAL A 440 6.60 -3.03 -14.35
CA VAL A 440 7.94 -2.81 -13.78
C VAL A 440 9.01 -3.23 -14.77
N ASN A 441 9.63 -2.25 -15.41
CA ASN A 441 10.68 -2.45 -16.43
C ASN A 441 12.10 -2.22 -15.91
N SER A 442 12.25 -1.56 -14.76
CA SER A 442 13.56 -1.28 -14.17
C SER A 442 14.02 -2.46 -13.32
N ASP A 443 15.30 -2.77 -13.39
CA ASP A 443 15.91 -3.79 -12.54
C ASP A 443 15.98 -3.34 -11.08
N ASN A 444 16.18 -4.30 -10.18
CA ASN A 444 16.39 -4.09 -8.74
C ASN A 444 15.22 -3.38 -8.02
N VAL A 445 14.04 -3.27 -8.63
CA VAL A 445 12.89 -2.63 -7.96
C VAL A 445 12.49 -3.46 -6.75
N LEU A 446 12.20 -2.77 -5.64
CA LEU A 446 11.59 -3.35 -4.45
C LEU A 446 10.10 -3.01 -4.44
N ILE A 447 9.26 -4.02 -4.49
CA ILE A 447 7.80 -3.92 -4.31
C ILE A 447 7.50 -4.40 -2.90
N ASP A 448 7.09 -3.52 -1.99
CA ASP A 448 6.88 -3.82 -0.58
C ASP A 448 5.45 -3.49 -0.17
N HIS A 449 4.58 -4.51 -0.11
CA HIS A 449 3.15 -4.40 0.07
C HIS A 449 2.46 -3.68 -1.08
N THR A 450 1.89 -4.47 -1.99
CA THR A 450 1.11 -3.98 -3.12
C THR A 450 -0.11 -4.86 -3.30
N TRP A 451 -1.27 -4.23 -3.48
CA TRP A 451 -2.50 -4.89 -3.88
C TRP A 451 -2.93 -4.39 -5.24
N VAL A 452 -2.98 -5.28 -6.21
CA VAL A 452 -3.40 -4.99 -7.57
C VAL A 452 -4.74 -5.67 -7.82
N TRP A 453 -5.83 -4.90 -7.73
CA TRP A 453 -7.18 -5.47 -7.71
C TRP A 453 -7.99 -5.02 -8.93
N ARG A 454 -8.45 -5.98 -9.72
CA ARG A 454 -9.57 -5.76 -10.63
C ARG A 454 -10.84 -6.04 -9.83
N GLY A 455 -11.76 -5.07 -9.81
CA GLY A 455 -12.90 -5.16 -8.92
C GLY A 455 -13.74 -6.40 -9.18
N ASP A 456 -13.99 -7.21 -8.15
CA ASP A 456 -14.94 -8.34 -8.18
C ASP A 456 -16.34 -7.92 -7.72
N HIS A 457 -16.45 -6.80 -7.01
CA HIS A 457 -17.70 -6.16 -6.59
C HIS A 457 -17.58 -4.63 -6.64
N GLY A 458 -18.71 -3.93 -6.52
CA GLY A 458 -18.74 -2.47 -6.65
C GLY A 458 -20.13 -1.87 -6.68
N VAL A 459 -20.18 -0.57 -7.01
CA VAL A 459 -21.41 0.24 -7.03
C VAL A 459 -21.79 0.69 -8.45
N GLU A 460 -21.23 0.06 -9.50
CA GLU A 460 -21.46 0.46 -10.89
C GLU A 460 -22.85 0.12 -11.45
N GLY A 461 -23.71 -0.54 -10.66
CA GLY A 461 -25.07 -0.88 -11.05
C GLY A 461 -25.17 -2.02 -12.07
N PHE A 462 -24.17 -2.89 -12.10
CA PHE A 462 -24.16 -4.11 -12.92
C PHE A 462 -25.21 -5.12 -12.43
N THR A 463 -25.87 -5.80 -13.38
CA THR A 463 -27.00 -6.70 -13.07
C THR A 463 -26.97 -8.02 -13.85
N GLU A 464 -26.29 -8.09 -14.98
CA GLU A 464 -26.18 -9.31 -15.79
C GLU A 464 -25.13 -10.27 -15.21
N GLY A 465 -25.50 -11.54 -14.96
CA GLY A 465 -24.66 -12.56 -14.30
C GLY A 465 -25.06 -12.83 -12.85
N VAL A 466 -24.30 -13.65 -12.11
CA VAL A 466 -24.66 -14.06 -10.74
C VAL A 466 -24.72 -12.87 -9.77
N ASN A 467 -23.84 -11.87 -9.90
CA ASN A 467 -23.93 -10.57 -9.20
C ASN A 467 -23.47 -9.39 -10.09
N GLY A 468 -23.98 -9.30 -11.33
CA GLY A 468 -23.48 -8.33 -12.30
C GLY A 468 -22.13 -8.70 -12.93
N ASP A 469 -21.74 -9.97 -12.81
CA ASP A 469 -20.44 -10.48 -13.23
C ASP A 469 -20.22 -10.41 -14.75
N SER A 470 -21.23 -10.77 -15.54
CA SER A 470 -21.12 -10.70 -17.01
C SER A 470 -20.97 -9.26 -17.50
N ASP A 471 -21.68 -8.32 -16.86
CA ASP A 471 -21.50 -6.90 -17.10
C ASP A 471 -20.08 -6.44 -16.74
N ARG A 472 -19.57 -6.89 -15.59
CA ARG A 472 -18.24 -6.55 -15.08
C ARG A 472 -17.12 -7.06 -15.98
N TRP A 473 -17.24 -8.30 -16.44
CA TRP A 473 -16.33 -8.92 -17.41
C TRP A 473 -16.23 -8.10 -18.70
N ARG A 474 -17.37 -7.64 -19.22
CA ARG A 474 -17.45 -6.84 -20.45
C ARG A 474 -16.96 -5.39 -20.26
N THR A 475 -17.10 -4.84 -19.05
CA THR A 475 -17.01 -3.38 -18.83
C THR A 475 -15.74 -2.95 -18.11
N ASN A 476 -15.39 -3.59 -17.00
CA ASN A 476 -14.20 -3.24 -16.22
C ASN A 476 -13.00 -4.03 -16.75
N THR A 477 -12.56 -3.72 -17.97
CA THR A 477 -11.49 -4.48 -18.62
C THR A 477 -10.16 -4.28 -17.88
N GLY A 478 -9.51 -5.40 -17.56
CA GLY A 478 -8.22 -5.44 -16.88
C GLY A 478 -7.49 -6.68 -17.35
N ARG A 479 -6.62 -6.54 -18.37
CA ARG A 479 -6.04 -7.73 -19.03
C ARG A 479 -4.92 -8.36 -18.20
N TYR A 480 -4.02 -7.56 -17.65
CA TYR A 480 -2.90 -8.02 -16.83
C TYR A 480 -2.83 -7.23 -15.53
N GLY A 481 -2.55 -7.92 -14.42
CA GLY A 481 -2.38 -7.26 -13.13
C GLY A 481 -1.00 -6.63 -13.01
N ALA A 482 0.00 -7.47 -12.72
CA ALA A 482 1.39 -7.06 -12.60
C ALA A 482 2.25 -7.71 -13.70
N VAL A 483 3.00 -6.90 -14.44
CA VAL A 483 3.98 -7.35 -15.43
C VAL A 483 5.37 -6.87 -14.99
N ILE A 484 6.20 -7.81 -14.58
CA ILE A 484 7.53 -7.57 -14.03
C ILE A 484 8.60 -7.99 -15.04
N ASN A 485 9.16 -7.02 -15.74
CA ASN A 485 10.15 -7.21 -16.80
C ASN A 485 11.59 -7.01 -16.33
N GLY A 486 11.82 -6.20 -15.29
CA GLY A 486 13.16 -5.92 -14.77
C GLY A 486 13.79 -7.12 -14.05
N ASP A 487 15.10 -7.25 -14.13
CA ASP A 487 15.87 -8.28 -13.43
C ASP A 487 16.05 -7.91 -11.95
N HIS A 488 16.29 -8.90 -11.09
CA HIS A 488 16.57 -8.72 -9.66
C HIS A 488 15.49 -7.95 -8.89
N VAL A 489 14.24 -7.96 -9.37
CA VAL A 489 13.10 -7.38 -8.65
C VAL A 489 12.79 -8.23 -7.42
N THR A 490 12.54 -7.60 -6.28
CA THR A 490 12.06 -8.26 -5.06
C THR A 490 10.66 -7.76 -4.75
N ALA A 491 9.73 -8.67 -4.50
CA ALA A 491 8.40 -8.36 -3.98
C ALA A 491 8.21 -8.97 -2.59
N THR A 492 7.87 -8.16 -1.60
CA THR A 492 7.50 -8.57 -0.23
C THR A 492 6.05 -8.17 0.03
N GLY A 493 5.12 -9.14 -0.03
CA GLY A 493 3.68 -8.91 0.10
C GLY A 493 3.07 -8.46 -1.22
N LEU A 494 2.98 -9.38 -2.18
CA LEU A 494 2.36 -9.14 -3.49
C LEU A 494 0.98 -9.80 -3.56
N PHE A 495 -0.05 -8.98 -3.67
CA PHE A 495 -1.45 -9.40 -3.77
C PHE A 495 -1.97 -8.95 -5.14
N VAL A 496 -2.42 -9.86 -6.00
CA VAL A 496 -2.90 -9.51 -7.35
C VAL A 496 -4.11 -10.35 -7.69
N GLU A 497 -5.24 -9.75 -8.07
CA GLU A 497 -6.52 -10.46 -8.12
C GLU A 497 -7.41 -10.09 -9.32
N HIS A 498 -8.14 -11.10 -9.80
CA HIS A 498 -9.27 -11.05 -10.73
C HIS A 498 -9.02 -10.49 -12.14
N PHE A 499 -7.79 -10.49 -12.64
CA PHE A 499 -7.50 -10.05 -14.01
C PHE A 499 -7.97 -11.04 -15.07
N GLN A 500 -8.28 -10.53 -16.28
CA GLN A 500 -8.87 -11.29 -17.39
C GLN A 500 -7.87 -12.17 -18.15
N ARG A 501 -6.58 -12.13 -17.78
CA ARG A 501 -5.53 -13.04 -18.22
C ARG A 501 -4.63 -13.36 -17.03
N TYR A 502 -3.32 -13.42 -17.21
CA TYR A 502 -2.39 -13.57 -16.11
C TYR A 502 -2.52 -12.42 -15.10
N ASN A 503 -2.73 -12.79 -13.85
CA ASN A 503 -2.73 -11.85 -12.72
C ASN A 503 -1.32 -11.30 -12.53
N THR A 504 -0.32 -12.17 -12.47
CA THR A 504 1.10 -11.78 -12.47
C THR A 504 1.87 -12.45 -13.60
N VAL A 505 2.68 -11.67 -14.33
CA VAL A 505 3.68 -12.15 -15.29
C VAL A 505 5.06 -11.66 -14.86
N TRP A 506 6.01 -12.58 -14.71
CA TRP A 506 7.38 -12.31 -14.33
C TRP A 506 8.35 -12.72 -15.43
N ASN A 507 8.93 -11.75 -16.13
CA ASN A 507 9.83 -11.95 -17.26
C ASN A 507 11.30 -11.71 -16.91
N GLY A 508 11.60 -10.99 -15.83
CA GLY A 508 12.97 -10.71 -15.39
C GLY A 508 13.65 -11.88 -14.67
N GLU A 509 14.97 -11.96 -14.82
CA GLU A 509 15.85 -12.91 -14.14
C GLU A 509 16.03 -12.57 -12.66
N HIS A 510 16.35 -13.57 -11.84
CA HIS A 510 16.65 -13.43 -10.41
C HIS A 510 15.55 -12.72 -9.59
N GLY A 511 14.29 -12.85 -10.03
CA GLY A 511 13.14 -12.35 -9.28
C GLY A 511 12.93 -13.09 -7.97
N THR A 512 12.51 -12.37 -6.93
CA THR A 512 12.14 -12.95 -5.63
C THR A 512 10.77 -12.45 -5.19
N THR A 513 9.85 -13.35 -4.83
CA THR A 513 8.55 -13.01 -4.21
C THR A 513 8.43 -13.64 -2.84
N ILE A 514 8.10 -12.86 -1.81
CA ILE A 514 7.91 -13.30 -0.43
C ILE A 514 6.54 -12.83 0.05
N LEU A 515 5.72 -13.85 0.26
CA LEU A 515 4.27 -13.92 0.08
C LEU A 515 3.77 -13.44 -1.30
N TYR A 516 3.08 -14.36 -1.98
CA TYR A 516 2.12 -14.08 -3.04
C TYR A 516 0.73 -14.55 -2.65
N GLN A 517 -0.28 -13.70 -2.88
CA GLN A 517 -1.69 -14.10 -2.80
C GLN A 517 -2.40 -13.66 -4.09
N ASN A 518 -3.30 -14.53 -4.57
CA ASN A 518 -4.10 -14.30 -5.74
C ASN A 518 -5.44 -15.01 -5.65
N GLU A 519 -6.46 -14.36 -6.21
CA GLU A 519 -7.69 -15.00 -6.64
C GLU A 519 -7.88 -14.83 -8.15
N LEU A 520 -8.30 -15.90 -8.82
CA LEU A 520 -8.71 -15.88 -10.22
C LEU A 520 -10.01 -15.05 -10.40
N PRO A 521 -10.32 -14.53 -11.61
CA PRO A 521 -11.52 -13.73 -11.81
C PRO A 521 -12.79 -14.54 -11.55
N TYR A 522 -13.73 -13.98 -10.79
CA TYR A 522 -15.00 -14.64 -10.51
C TYR A 522 -15.95 -14.63 -11.71
N ASP A 523 -15.71 -13.69 -12.62
CA ASP A 523 -16.65 -13.21 -13.61
C ASP A 523 -16.53 -13.73 -15.05
N PRO A 524 -15.62 -14.67 -15.45
CA PRO A 524 -15.64 -15.18 -16.82
C PRO A 524 -16.99 -15.88 -17.13
N PRO A 525 -17.70 -15.50 -18.21
CA PRO A 525 -19.03 -16.04 -18.49
C PRO A 525 -19.02 -17.51 -18.95
N THR A 526 -18.01 -17.90 -19.72
CA THR A 526 -17.86 -19.25 -20.27
C THR A 526 -16.42 -19.71 -20.24
N GLN A 527 -16.20 -21.02 -20.34
CA GLN A 527 -14.85 -21.55 -20.53
C GLN A 527 -14.17 -20.93 -21.77
N ALA A 528 -14.91 -20.69 -22.86
CA ALA A 528 -14.36 -20.09 -24.08
C ALA A 528 -13.84 -18.66 -23.88
N ASP A 529 -14.44 -17.90 -22.96
CA ASP A 529 -13.94 -16.57 -22.56
C ASP A 529 -12.70 -16.67 -21.66
N TRP A 530 -12.49 -17.83 -21.04
CA TRP A 530 -11.37 -18.16 -20.15
C TRP A 530 -10.45 -19.23 -20.75
N MET A 531 -10.06 -19.07 -22.02
CA MET A 531 -9.03 -19.91 -22.65
C MET A 531 -7.75 -19.12 -22.93
N ASN A 532 -6.60 -19.77 -22.74
CA ASN A 532 -5.30 -19.33 -23.25
C ASN A 532 -4.86 -20.23 -24.42
N GLY A 533 -5.42 -19.96 -25.61
CA GLY A 533 -5.23 -20.84 -26.76
C GLY A 533 -5.86 -22.22 -26.48
N PRO A 534 -5.10 -23.33 -26.51
CA PRO A 534 -5.61 -24.65 -26.17
C PRO A 534 -5.61 -24.95 -24.66
N VAL A 535 -5.03 -24.08 -23.82
CA VAL A 535 -4.94 -24.26 -22.36
C VAL A 535 -6.15 -23.65 -21.68
N GLU A 536 -6.72 -24.36 -20.72
CA GLU A 536 -7.82 -23.88 -19.89
C GLU A 536 -7.34 -22.80 -18.94
N GLY A 537 -7.87 -21.58 -19.09
CA GLY A 537 -7.57 -20.46 -18.21
C GLY A 537 -6.16 -19.87 -18.31
N TRP A 538 -5.91 -18.95 -17.38
CA TRP A 538 -4.63 -18.27 -17.20
C TRP A 538 -4.19 -18.42 -15.75
N ALA A 539 -2.95 -18.88 -15.52
CA ALA A 539 -2.41 -19.01 -14.17
C ALA A 539 -2.43 -17.68 -13.38
N GLY A 540 -2.57 -17.81 -12.06
CA GLY A 540 -2.44 -16.68 -11.15
C GLY A 540 -1.02 -16.06 -11.19
N TYR A 541 0.00 -16.90 -11.40
CA TYR A 541 1.40 -16.47 -11.44
C TYR A 541 2.19 -17.16 -12.56
N LYS A 542 2.58 -16.39 -13.57
CA LYS A 542 3.38 -16.85 -14.71
C LYS A 542 4.82 -16.37 -14.61
N VAL A 543 5.79 -17.27 -14.62
CA VAL A 543 7.20 -16.96 -14.89
C VAL A 543 7.47 -17.22 -16.38
N GLY A 544 8.05 -16.24 -17.08
CA GLY A 544 8.31 -16.29 -18.51
C GLY A 544 9.27 -17.43 -18.89
N ASP A 545 9.03 -18.06 -20.05
CA ASP A 545 9.70 -19.31 -20.47
C ASP A 545 11.23 -19.18 -20.59
N ARG A 546 11.74 -17.95 -20.72
CA ARG A 546 13.16 -17.66 -20.84
C ARG A 546 13.88 -17.50 -19.51
N VAL A 547 13.16 -17.32 -18.40
CA VAL A 547 13.73 -17.09 -17.07
C VAL A 547 14.46 -18.32 -16.56
N ARG A 548 15.71 -18.17 -16.13
CA ARG A 548 16.55 -19.25 -15.59
C ARG A 548 16.58 -19.26 -14.08
N HIS A 549 16.45 -18.09 -13.46
CA HIS A 549 16.49 -17.91 -12.02
C HIS A 549 15.27 -17.15 -11.54
N HIS A 550 14.51 -17.77 -10.64
CA HIS A 550 13.37 -17.14 -10.00
C HIS A 550 13.12 -17.83 -8.66
N THR A 551 12.65 -17.10 -7.66
CA THR A 551 12.29 -17.69 -6.37
C THR A 551 10.99 -17.12 -5.82
N LEU A 552 10.10 -18.00 -5.38
CA LEU A 552 8.86 -17.63 -4.70
C LEU A 552 8.76 -18.38 -3.37
N TYR A 553 8.38 -17.67 -2.31
CA TYR A 553 8.12 -18.20 -0.96
C TYR A 553 6.70 -17.87 -0.51
N GLY A 554 5.93 -18.89 -0.14
CA GLY A 554 4.57 -18.74 0.40
C GLY A 554 3.59 -18.18 -0.63
N GLY A 555 3.18 -18.99 -1.60
CA GLY A 555 2.30 -18.56 -2.69
C GLY A 555 0.93 -19.22 -2.69
N GLY A 556 -0.15 -18.44 -2.75
CA GLY A 556 -1.52 -18.94 -2.89
C GLY A 556 -2.20 -18.46 -4.18
N VAL A 557 -2.91 -19.37 -4.87
CA VAL A 557 -3.80 -19.05 -6.00
C VAL A 557 -5.17 -19.68 -5.76
N TYR A 558 -6.22 -18.86 -5.65
CA TYR A 558 -7.55 -19.31 -5.25
C TYR A 558 -8.54 -19.23 -6.42
N VAL A 559 -9.52 -20.11 -6.43
CA VAL A 559 -10.58 -20.14 -7.45
C VAL A 559 -11.96 -19.99 -6.85
N PHE A 560 -12.72 -19.06 -7.42
CA PHE A 560 -14.13 -18.81 -7.13
C PHE A 560 -14.84 -18.29 -8.38
N ASN A 561 -14.83 -19.05 -9.49
CA ASN A 561 -15.50 -18.63 -10.73
C ASN A 561 -17.03 -18.65 -10.56
N GLN A 562 -17.58 -17.72 -9.79
CA GLN A 562 -18.98 -17.72 -9.35
C GLN A 562 -19.96 -17.57 -10.52
N ASN A 563 -19.57 -16.80 -11.54
CA ASN A 563 -20.44 -16.52 -12.69
C ASN A 563 -20.67 -17.80 -13.51
N ASN A 564 -19.67 -18.67 -13.55
CA ASN A 564 -19.76 -19.99 -14.14
C ASN A 564 -18.89 -21.01 -13.38
N PRO A 565 -19.48 -21.73 -12.40
CA PRO A 565 -18.74 -22.68 -11.57
C PRO A 565 -18.20 -23.91 -12.31
N SER A 566 -18.55 -24.10 -13.59
CA SER A 566 -17.99 -25.18 -14.43
C SER A 566 -16.65 -24.83 -15.08
N ILE A 567 -16.13 -23.62 -14.83
CA ILE A 567 -14.84 -23.20 -15.39
C ILE A 567 -13.68 -23.96 -14.76
N HIS A 568 -12.76 -24.37 -15.62
CA HIS A 568 -11.47 -24.96 -15.29
C HIS A 568 -10.33 -23.98 -15.61
N THR A 569 -9.29 -24.04 -14.78
CA THR A 569 -8.00 -23.39 -14.98
C THR A 569 -6.92 -24.45 -14.80
N GLU A 570 -6.14 -24.70 -15.84
CA GLU A 570 -5.17 -25.81 -15.88
C GLU A 570 -4.17 -25.73 -14.72
N ASN A 571 -3.64 -24.54 -14.43
CA ASN A 571 -2.60 -24.36 -13.42
C ASN A 571 -2.83 -23.12 -12.56
N GLY A 572 -2.56 -23.22 -11.25
CA GLY A 572 -2.41 -22.05 -10.39
C GLY A 572 -1.14 -21.26 -10.72
N PHE A 573 -0.03 -21.96 -10.93
CA PHE A 573 1.29 -21.40 -11.27
C PHE A 573 1.81 -21.98 -12.59
N GLU A 574 2.40 -21.13 -13.43
CA GLU A 574 3.07 -21.54 -14.67
C GLU A 574 4.51 -21.07 -14.68
N VAL A 575 5.49 -21.98 -14.70
CA VAL A 575 6.91 -21.61 -14.62
C VAL A 575 7.81 -22.45 -15.53
N PRO A 576 9.02 -22.01 -15.91
CA PRO A 576 9.97 -22.88 -16.60
C PRO A 576 10.43 -24.02 -15.69
N ASN A 577 10.43 -25.26 -16.18
CA ASN A 577 11.05 -26.37 -15.45
C ASN A 577 12.59 -26.27 -15.56
N ARG A 578 13.22 -25.59 -14.59
CA ARG A 578 14.66 -25.35 -14.55
C ARG A 578 15.17 -25.39 -13.11
N PRO A 579 16.40 -25.87 -12.84
CA PRO A 579 16.94 -25.93 -11.48
C PRO A 579 17.00 -24.59 -10.73
N GLY A 580 17.11 -23.48 -11.45
CA GLY A 580 17.18 -22.12 -10.88
C GLY A 580 15.82 -21.46 -10.62
N VAL A 581 14.72 -22.04 -11.11
CA VAL A 581 13.35 -21.56 -10.88
C VAL A 581 12.77 -22.39 -9.75
N ARG A 582 12.61 -21.79 -8.56
CA ARG A 582 12.21 -22.49 -7.34
C ARG A 582 10.99 -21.85 -6.70
N LEU A 583 10.01 -22.68 -6.36
CA LEU A 583 8.83 -22.26 -5.64
C LEU A 583 8.81 -23.05 -4.33
N HIS A 584 8.60 -22.35 -3.23
CA HIS A 584 8.59 -22.89 -1.88
C HIS A 584 7.24 -22.60 -1.25
N HIS A 585 6.61 -23.63 -0.69
CA HIS A 585 5.35 -23.54 0.06
C HIS A 585 4.25 -22.86 -0.78
N ILE A 586 3.88 -23.49 -1.90
CA ILE A 586 2.81 -23.00 -2.78
C ILE A 586 1.54 -23.84 -2.61
N MET A 587 0.41 -23.25 -2.95
CA MET A 587 -0.88 -23.92 -2.87
C MET A 587 -1.94 -23.35 -3.82
N THR A 588 -2.94 -24.17 -4.12
CA THR A 588 -4.20 -23.74 -4.70
C THR A 588 -5.37 -24.03 -3.76
N VAL A 589 -6.43 -23.22 -3.82
CA VAL A 589 -7.61 -23.36 -2.95
C VAL A 589 -8.89 -23.16 -3.75
N ASN A 590 -9.88 -24.03 -3.55
CA ASN A 590 -11.22 -23.85 -4.08
C ASN A 590 -12.12 -23.13 -3.06
N LEU A 591 -12.78 -22.05 -3.44
CA LEU A 591 -13.65 -21.26 -2.56
C LEU A 591 -15.14 -21.52 -2.80
N SER A 592 -15.50 -22.69 -3.37
CA SER A 592 -16.86 -23.16 -3.71
C SER A 592 -17.36 -22.85 -5.13
N ALA A 593 -16.48 -22.51 -6.08
CA ALA A 593 -16.84 -22.38 -7.50
C ALA A 593 -15.61 -22.47 -8.42
N GLY A 594 -15.77 -23.13 -9.58
CA GLY A 594 -14.68 -23.36 -10.53
C GLY A 594 -13.74 -24.48 -10.08
N THR A 595 -12.69 -24.73 -10.86
CA THR A 595 -11.64 -25.71 -10.57
C THR A 595 -10.27 -25.17 -11.00
N ILE A 596 -9.25 -25.44 -10.19
CA ILE A 596 -7.85 -25.38 -10.65
C ILE A 596 -7.34 -26.81 -10.73
N ASP A 597 -6.99 -27.28 -11.92
CA ASP A 597 -6.68 -28.70 -12.15
C ASP A 597 -5.33 -29.12 -11.53
N HIS A 598 -4.37 -28.20 -11.51
CA HIS A 598 -3.05 -28.43 -10.95
C HIS A 598 -2.48 -27.23 -10.20
N VAL A 599 -1.67 -27.49 -9.18
CA VAL A 599 -0.96 -26.43 -8.46
C VAL A 599 0.01 -25.73 -9.41
N VAL A 600 0.92 -26.46 -10.06
CA VAL A 600 1.93 -25.89 -10.96
C VAL A 600 2.28 -26.84 -12.10
N ASN A 601 2.26 -26.36 -13.34
CA ASN A 601 2.66 -27.10 -14.55
C ASN A 601 2.20 -28.59 -14.61
N GLY A 602 0.95 -28.91 -14.30
CA GLY A 602 0.46 -30.29 -14.30
C GLY A 602 0.78 -31.10 -13.04
N VAL A 603 1.37 -30.48 -12.02
CA VAL A 603 1.76 -31.11 -10.75
C VAL A 603 0.88 -30.61 -9.61
N GLY A 604 0.50 -31.53 -8.73
CA GLY A 604 -0.44 -31.30 -7.64
C GLY A 604 -1.86 -31.68 -8.07
N ASP A 605 -2.65 -32.20 -7.12
CA ASP A 605 -4.05 -32.53 -7.35
C ASP A 605 -4.89 -31.29 -7.69
N ALA A 606 -6.08 -31.52 -8.23
CA ALA A 606 -7.05 -30.45 -8.43
C ALA A 606 -7.54 -29.86 -7.10
N ALA A 607 -7.67 -28.53 -7.09
CA ALA A 607 -8.47 -27.78 -6.13
C ALA A 607 -9.89 -27.64 -6.69
N ASP A 608 -10.72 -28.65 -6.42
CA ASP A 608 -12.08 -28.79 -6.94
C ASP A 608 -13.15 -28.72 -5.82
N MET A 609 -14.41 -28.95 -6.20
CA MET A 609 -15.56 -28.91 -5.30
C MET A 609 -15.56 -30.02 -4.22
N THR A 610 -14.67 -31.01 -4.29
CA THR A 610 -14.52 -32.03 -3.24
C THR A 610 -13.61 -31.56 -2.09
N LYS A 611 -12.85 -30.47 -2.31
CA LYS A 611 -11.86 -29.90 -1.39
C LYS A 611 -12.10 -28.41 -1.09
N VAL A 612 -13.36 -27.98 -1.05
CA VAL A 612 -13.72 -26.58 -0.75
C VAL A 612 -13.07 -26.11 0.56
N GLY A 613 -12.34 -25.00 0.49
CA GLY A 613 -11.62 -24.39 1.62
C GLY A 613 -10.39 -25.18 2.10
N VAL A 614 -10.05 -26.30 1.46
CA VAL A 614 -8.90 -27.15 1.79
C VAL A 614 -7.79 -26.90 0.78
N PRO A 615 -6.63 -26.37 1.19
CA PRO A 615 -5.53 -26.11 0.26
C PRO A 615 -4.91 -27.39 -0.29
N VAL A 616 -4.54 -27.36 -1.58
CA VAL A 616 -3.68 -28.37 -2.19
C VAL A 616 -2.25 -27.84 -2.20
N TYR A 617 -1.42 -28.39 -1.33
CA TYR A 617 -0.05 -27.91 -1.10
C TYR A 617 0.99 -28.59 -1.99
N LEU A 618 2.01 -27.81 -2.37
CA LEU A 618 3.32 -28.31 -2.74
C LEU A 618 4.39 -27.58 -1.93
N ALA A 619 5.14 -28.33 -1.11
CA ALA A 619 6.23 -27.76 -0.31
C ALA A 619 7.36 -27.18 -1.18
N ARG A 620 7.63 -27.80 -2.34
CA ARG A 620 8.66 -27.33 -3.27
C ARG A 620 8.33 -27.69 -4.72
N TYR A 621 8.74 -26.83 -5.64
CA TYR A 621 8.76 -27.09 -7.06
C TYR A 621 10.04 -26.52 -7.73
N PRO A 622 10.69 -27.24 -8.68
CA PRO A 622 10.42 -28.62 -9.08
C PRO A 622 10.48 -29.61 -7.91
N THR A 623 9.66 -30.65 -7.96
CA THR A 623 9.71 -31.73 -6.98
C THR A 623 11.03 -32.51 -7.14
N PRO A 624 11.61 -33.07 -6.06
CA PRO A 624 12.84 -33.86 -6.12
C PRO A 624 12.78 -35.06 -7.04
#